data_AF-A0A350XH53-F1
#
_entry.id   AF-A0A350XH53-F1
#
_cell.length_a   1.000
_cell.length_b   1.000
_cell.length_c   1.000
_cell.angle_alpha   90.00
_cell.angle_beta   90.00
_cell.angle_gamma   90.00
#
_symmetry.space_group_name_H-M   'P 1'
#
loop_
_entity.id
_entity.type
_entity.pdbx_description
1 polymer ?
#
loop_
_entity_poly.entity_id
_entity_poly.type
_entity_poly.pdbx_seq_one_letter_code
_entity_poly.pdbx_strand_id
1 'polypeptide(L)'
;MESSKKMSEFINFLQDDLAISSSAIAVALRNRKQGDEPLPMVLWQYGLVSLEQLTAIYDWLDSRTQFQAANWLLSGQLERFAQV
;
A
#
# COMPACT_ATOMS: atom_id res chain seq x y z
N MET A 1 -4.02 -3.26 15.88
CA MET A 1 -3.41 -4.42 15.17
C MET A 1 -3.60 -4.35 13.64
N GLU A 2 -4.14 -3.27 13.07
CA GLU A 2 -4.46 -3.19 11.62
C GLU A 2 -3.25 -2.88 10.71
N SER A 3 -2.24 -2.17 11.23
CA SER A 3 -1.06 -1.76 10.48
C SER A 3 -0.20 -2.94 10.01
N SER A 4 -0.18 -4.03 10.79
CA SER A 4 0.58 -5.24 10.46
C SER A 4 -0.06 -5.99 9.29
N LYS A 5 -1.40 -6.10 9.27
CA LYS A 5 -2.13 -6.83 8.21
C LYS A 5 -1.96 -6.19 6.83
N LYS A 6 -2.06 -4.85 6.75
CA LYS A 6 -1.86 -4.11 5.50
C LYS A 6 -0.44 -4.31 4.94
N MET A 7 0.57 -4.34 5.81
CA MET A 7 1.95 -4.59 5.40
C MET A 7 2.14 -6.03 4.91
N SER A 8 1.57 -7.03 5.60
CA SER A 8 1.66 -8.43 5.17
C SER A 8 1.02 -8.65 3.78
N GLU A 9 -0.16 -8.08 3.54
CA GLU A 9 -0.80 -8.19 2.23
C GLU A 9 -0.03 -7.47 1.13
N PHE A 10 0.59 -6.33 1.45
CA PHE A 10 1.45 -5.62 0.51
C PHE A 10 2.66 -6.45 0.11
N ILE A 11 3.35 -7.04 1.09
CA ILE A 11 4.51 -7.91 0.86
C ILE A 11 4.13 -9.18 0.07
N ASN A 12 2.92 -9.73 0.26
CA ASN A 12 2.44 -10.85 -0.54
C ASN A 12 2.20 -10.45 -1.99
N PHE A 13 1.55 -9.31 -2.23
CA PHE A 13 1.33 -8.78 -3.59
C PHE A 13 2.67 -8.56 -4.32
N LEU A 14 3.66 -7.97 -3.65
CA LEU A 14 5.00 -7.79 -4.25
C LEU A 14 5.63 -9.12 -4.66
N GLN A 15 5.43 -10.19 -3.90
CA GLN A 15 6.03 -11.51 -4.19
C GLN A 15 5.24 -12.31 -5.21
N ASP A 16 3.91 -12.30 -5.14
CA ASP A 16 3.03 -13.16 -5.94
C ASP A 16 2.68 -12.53 -7.30
N ASP A 17 2.22 -11.28 -7.30
CA ASP A 17 1.82 -10.56 -8.52
C ASP A 17 3.02 -9.97 -9.27
N LEU A 18 3.98 -9.39 -8.53
CA LEU A 18 5.14 -8.71 -9.14
C LEU A 18 6.40 -9.57 -9.20
N ALA A 19 6.34 -10.81 -8.70
CA ALA A 19 7.47 -11.75 -8.66
C ALA A 19 8.75 -11.17 -8.01
N ILE A 20 8.61 -10.21 -7.10
CA ILE A 20 9.75 -9.57 -6.42
C ILE A 20 10.23 -10.50 -5.32
N SER A 21 11.50 -10.90 -5.40
CA SER A 21 12.11 -11.76 -4.38
C SER A 21 12.12 -11.09 -3.00
N SER A 22 11.91 -11.88 -1.95
CA SER A 22 11.96 -11.43 -0.55
C SER A 22 13.30 -10.76 -0.20
N SER A 23 14.39 -11.17 -0.87
CA SER A 23 15.71 -10.53 -0.72
C SER A 23 15.74 -9.09 -1.25
N ALA A 24 15.08 -8.81 -2.39
CA ALA A 24 14.96 -7.47 -2.94
C ALA A 24 14.16 -6.56 -1.99
N ILE A 25 13.05 -7.08 -1.47
CA ILE A 25 12.22 -6.38 -0.48
C ILE A 25 13.04 -6.07 0.78
N ALA A 26 13.82 -7.03 1.29
CA ALA A 26 14.67 -6.84 2.46
C ALA A 26 15.75 -5.76 2.22
N VAL A 27 16.31 -5.67 1.02
CA VAL A 27 17.25 -4.61 0.63
C VAL A 27 16.56 -3.25 0.70
N ALA A 28 15.37 -3.10 0.10
CA ALA A 28 14.63 -1.84 0.15
C ALA A 28 14.26 -1.43 1.59
N LEU A 29 13.82 -2.38 2.43
CA LEU A 29 13.49 -2.13 3.84
C LEU A 29 14.71 -1.67 4.65
N ARG A 30 15.87 -2.31 4.45
CA ARG A 30 17.12 -1.98 5.15
C ARG A 30 17.70 -0.63 4.72
N ASN A 31 17.48 -0.25 3.47
CA ASN A 31 18.00 0.99 2.90
C ASN A 31 17.06 2.20 3.07
N ARG A 32 15.88 2.00 3.66
CA ARG A 32 14.92 3.05 3.96
C ARG A 32 15.52 4.00 4.99
N LYS A 33 16.24 5.03 4.52
CA LYS A 33 17.20 5.77 5.35
C LYS A 33 16.57 6.56 6.49
N GLN A 34 15.34 7.05 6.40
CA GLN A 34 14.74 7.89 7.46
C GLN A 34 13.21 7.78 7.60
N GLY A 35 12.62 6.62 7.27
CA GLY A 35 11.20 6.33 7.54
C GLY A 35 10.17 7.11 6.70
N ASP A 36 10.56 8.23 6.11
CA ASP A 36 9.69 9.12 5.33
C ASP A 36 9.49 8.63 3.89
N GLU A 37 10.51 7.97 3.32
CA GLU A 37 10.46 7.54 1.93
C GLU A 37 9.53 6.32 1.76
N PRO A 38 8.52 6.38 0.87
CA PRO A 38 7.61 5.27 0.66
C PRO A 38 8.37 4.07 0.06
N LEU A 39 8.11 2.86 0.58
CA LEU A 39 8.76 1.62 0.12
C LEU A 39 8.75 1.44 -1.43
N PRO A 40 7.66 1.77 -2.14
CA PRO A 40 7.64 1.75 -3.61
C PRO A 40 8.77 2.57 -4.26
N MET A 41 9.06 3.76 -3.73
CA MET A 41 10.11 4.63 -4.29
C MET A 41 11.50 4.05 -4.03
N VAL A 42 11.73 3.47 -2.87
CA VAL A 42 13.00 2.80 -2.57
C VAL A 42 13.19 1.59 -3.49
N LEU A 43 12.14 0.79 -3.76
CA LEU A 43 12.24 -0.32 -4.70
C LEU A 43 12.67 0.14 -6.10
N TRP A 44 12.11 1.26 -6.58
CA TRP A 44 12.43 1.81 -7.90
C TRP A 44 13.84 2.41 -7.97
N GLN A 45 14.26 3.16 -6.95
CA GLN A 45 15.60 3.74 -6.88
C GLN A 45 16.72 2.69 -6.90
N TYR A 46 16.46 1.52 -6.32
CA TYR A 46 17.40 0.39 -6.32
C TYR A 46 17.30 -0.47 -7.60
N GLY A 47 16.42 -0.13 -8.55
CA GLY A 47 16.20 -0.89 -9.77
C GLY A 47 15.56 -2.26 -9.54
N LEU A 48 14.90 -2.45 -8.39
CA LEU A 48 14.25 -3.71 -8.03
C LEU A 48 12.89 -3.86 -8.70
N VAL A 49 12.30 -2.76 -9.15
CA VAL A 49 11.03 -2.70 -9.88
C VAL A 49 11.15 -1.75 -11.07
N SER A 50 10.46 -2.10 -12.15
CA SER A 50 10.31 -1.23 -13.33
C SER A 50 9.26 -0.14 -13.09
N LEU A 51 9.23 0.88 -13.93
CA LEU A 51 8.21 1.94 -13.84
C LEU A 51 6.78 1.37 -13.93
N GLU A 52 6.55 0.38 -14.79
CA GLU A 52 5.25 -0.31 -14.91
C GLU A 52 4.84 -1.01 -13.60
N GLN A 53 5.78 -1.71 -12.96
CA GLN A 53 5.55 -2.36 -11.68
C GLN A 53 5.34 -1.33 -10.56
N LEU A 54 6.08 -0.20 -10.60
CA LEU A 54 5.88 0.90 -9.67
C LEU A 54 4.46 1.47 -9.80
N THR A 55 3.95 1.64 -11.02
CA THR A 55 2.57 2.07 -11.25
C THR A 55 1.57 1.06 -10.68
N ALA A 56 1.75 -0.25 -10.92
CA ALA A 56 0.89 -1.30 -10.37
C ALA A 56 0.90 -1.31 -8.82
N ILE A 57 2.05 -1.05 -8.21
CA ILE A 57 2.19 -0.91 -6.76
C ILE A 57 1.32 0.25 -6.24
N TYR A 58 1.38 1.41 -6.88
CA TYR A 58 0.59 2.58 -6.48
C TYR A 58 -0.92 2.37 -6.72
N ASP A 59 -1.30 1.73 -7.82
CA ASP A 59 -2.69 1.37 -8.11
C ASP A 59 -3.27 0.43 -7.03
N TRP A 60 -2.50 -0.59 -6.64
CA TRP A 60 -2.88 -1.51 -5.56
C TRP A 60 -3.04 -0.78 -4.21
N LEU A 61 -2.14 0.16 -3.90
CA LEU A 61 -2.21 0.97 -2.67
C LEU A 61 -3.43 1.91 -2.64
N ASP A 62 -3.80 2.50 -3.78
CA ASP A 62 -4.97 3.37 -3.90
C ASP A 62 -6.28 2.58 -3.77
N SER A 63 -6.37 1.43 -4.45
CA SER A 63 -7.52 0.51 -4.37
C SER A 63 -7.84 0.10 -2.92
N ARG A 64 -6.79 -0.13 -2.11
CA ARG A 64 -6.91 -0.45 -0.67
C ARG A 64 -7.31 0.76 0.19
N THR A 65 -7.09 1.99 -0.28
CA THR A 65 -7.43 3.24 0.42
C THR A 65 -8.88 3.64 0.16
N GLN A 66 -9.39 3.42 -1.06
CA GLN A 66 -10.75 3.78 -1.46
C GLN A 66 -11.86 2.97 -0.78
N PHE A 67 -11.57 1.79 -0.23
CA PHE A 67 -12.59 0.95 0.42
C PHE A 67 -13.15 1.52 1.74
N GLN A 68 -12.54 2.56 2.31
CA GLN A 68 -12.96 3.16 3.58
C GLN A 68 -13.99 4.29 3.41
N ALA A 69 -14.01 4.97 2.25
CA ALA A 69 -14.94 6.08 1.99
C ALA A 69 -16.32 5.59 1.53
N ALA A 70 -16.38 4.49 0.77
CA ALA A 70 -17.65 3.93 0.28
C ALA A 70 -18.51 3.29 1.38
N ASN A 71 -17.91 2.89 2.51
CA ASN A 71 -18.64 2.28 3.61
C ASN A 71 -19.59 3.26 4.33
N TRP A 72 -19.31 4.56 4.25
CA TRP A 72 -20.17 5.62 4.80
C TRP A 72 -21.44 5.87 3.98
N LEU A 73 -21.48 5.46 2.71
CA LEU A 73 -22.62 5.69 1.83
C LEU A 73 -23.62 4.51 1.85
N LEU A 74 -23.16 3.32 2.24
CA LEU A 74 -23.95 2.08 2.28
C LEU A 74 -24.60 1.79 3.65
N SER A 75 -24.08 2.39 4.73
CA SER A 75 -24.70 2.30 6.06
C SER A 75 -25.50 3.57 6.31
N GLY A 76 -26.83 3.51 6.26
CA GLY A 76 -27.77 4.64 6.37
C GLY A 76 -27.73 5.45 7.67
N GLN A 77 -26.57 5.99 8.04
CA GLN A 77 -26.33 6.80 9.23
C GLN A 77 -26.22 8.29 8.85
N LEU A 78 -27.29 8.85 8.30
CA LEU A 78 -27.43 10.30 8.08
C LEU A 78 -28.74 10.86 8.65
N GLU A 79 -29.18 10.38 9.81
CA GLU A 79 -30.30 11.00 10.54
C GLU A 79 -29.85 11.90 11.72
N ARG A 80 -28.54 12.00 11.99
CA ARG A 80 -28.03 12.68 13.20
C ARG A 80 -27.24 13.97 13.00
N PHE A 81 -27.00 14.40 11.76
CA PHE A 81 -26.23 15.63 11.50
C PHE A 81 -27.09 16.84 11.09
N ALA A 82 -28.43 16.72 11.13
CA ALA A 82 -29.35 17.84 10.90
C ALA A 82 -29.99 18.39 12.19
N GLN A 83 -29.50 18.04 13.37
CA GLN A 83 -30.00 18.63 14.63
C GLN A 83 -28.91 18.69 15.71
N VAL A 84 -27.93 19.58 15.53
CA VAL A 84 -27.45 20.58 16.51
C VAL A 84 -26.23 21.32 15.98
#